data_AF-A0AAW1TXT4-F1
#
_entry.id   AF-A0AAW1TXT4-F1
#
_cell.length_a   1.000
_cell.length_b   1.000
_cell.length_c   1.000
_cell.angle_alpha   90.00
_cell.angle_beta   90.00
_cell.angle_gamma   90.00
#
_symmetry.space_group_name_H-M   'P 1'
#
loop_
_entity.id
_entity.type
_entity.pdbx_description
1 polymer ?
#
loop_
_entity_poly.entity_id
_entity_poly.type
_entity_poly.pdbx_seq_one_letter_code
_entity_poly.pdbx_strand_id
1 'polypeptide(L)'
;MRADKISLEAKQDFLICAFGSRYLKIHREKHFVNVTSRKMRELARILVEVKKIEPDVRNLFEALKPKYYDHFVEAAKAVAKYDNNKNLFLCPTFALNISTSLKQCCDIALHI
;
A
#
# COMPACT_ATOMS: atom_id res chain seq x y z
N MET A 1 4.72 -10.17 10.94
CA MET A 1 4.31 -10.38 9.53
C MET A 1 4.68 -11.78 9.09
N ARG A 2 3.81 -12.49 8.35
CA ARG A 2 4.15 -13.76 7.68
C ARG A 2 5.33 -13.55 6.73
N ALA A 3 6.29 -14.47 6.72
CA ALA A 3 7.43 -14.43 5.81
C ALA A 3 7.01 -14.84 4.39
N ASP A 4 6.98 -13.87 3.49
CA ASP A 4 6.70 -14.02 2.06
C ASP A 4 7.21 -12.80 1.29
N LYS A 5 7.12 -12.85 -0.05
CA LYS A 5 7.56 -11.77 -0.95
C LYS A 5 6.92 -10.41 -0.61
N ILE A 6 5.65 -10.40 -0.21
CA ILE A 6 4.95 -9.16 0.19
C ILE A 6 5.57 -8.58 1.46
N SER A 7 5.89 -9.43 2.44
CA SER A 7 6.53 -8.97 3.66
C SER A 7 7.97 -8.49 3.45
N LEU A 8 8.67 -9.07 2.47
CA LEU A 8 10.00 -8.63 2.08
C LEU A 8 9.93 -7.24 1.44
N GLU A 9 9.05 -7.06 0.45
CA GLU A 9 8.81 -5.78 -0.21
C GLU A 9 8.45 -4.68 0.79
N ALA A 10 7.51 -4.97 1.71
CA ALA A 10 7.09 -4.03 2.74
C ALA A 10 8.22 -3.59 3.68
N LYS A 11 9.20 -4.46 3.95
CA LYS A 11 10.31 -4.18 4.86
C LYS A 11 11.49 -3.50 4.17
N GLN A 12 11.61 -3.67 2.85
CA GLN A 12 12.67 -3.05 2.05
C GLN A 12 12.28 -1.66 1.56
N ASP A 13 10.98 -1.35 1.50
CA ASP A 13 10.50 -0.02 1.16
C ASP A 13 10.55 0.94 2.37
N PHE A 14 11.31 2.02 2.22
CA PHE A 14 11.53 2.98 3.32
C PHE A 14 10.25 3.73 3.73
N LEU A 15 9.37 4.05 2.77
CA LEU A 15 8.15 4.83 3.04
C LEU A 15 7.09 3.94 3.71
N ILE A 16 6.98 2.67 3.30
CA ILE A 16 6.13 1.68 3.98
C ILE A 16 6.61 1.45 5.42
N CYS A 17 7.93 1.38 5.64
CA CYS A 17 8.49 1.30 6.99
C CYS A 17 8.17 2.54 7.83
N ALA A 18 8.35 3.75 7.27
CA ALA A 18 8.03 5.01 7.94
C ALA A 18 6.53 5.09 8.31
N PHE A 19 5.64 4.66 7.41
CA PHE A 19 4.21 4.49 7.68
C PHE A 19 3.97 3.58 8.88
N GLY A 20 4.58 2.39 8.89
CA GLY A 20 4.44 1.42 9.98
C GLY A 20 4.91 1.97 11.32
N SER A 21 6.07 2.65 11.33
CA SER A 21 6.61 3.30 12.52
C SER A 21 5.70 4.43 13.03
N ARG A 22 5.18 5.29 12.15
CA ARG A 22 4.23 6.35 12.53
C ARG A 22 2.95 5.76 13.12
N TYR A 23 2.41 4.71 12.50
CA TYR A 23 1.18 4.07 12.94
C TYR A 23 1.31 3.47 14.35
N LEU A 24 2.41 2.79 14.66
CA LEU A 24 2.68 2.24 16.00
C LEU A 24 2.96 3.31 17.06
N LYS A 25 3.50 4.47 16.68
CA LYS A 25 3.69 5.60 17.62
C LYS A 25 2.36 6.19 18.07
N ILE A 26 1.38 6.25 17.16
CA ILE A 26 0.03 6.75 17.42
C ILE A 26 -0.78 5.71 18.20
N HIS A 27 -0.68 4.44 17.82
CA HIS A 27 -1.47 3.34 18.37
C HIS A 27 -0.57 2.36 19.15
N ARG A 28 -0.48 2.56 20.47
CA ARG A 28 0.53 1.90 21.32
C ARG A 28 0.10 0.53 21.85
N GLU A 29 -1.18 0.17 21.73
CA GLU A 29 -1.71 -1.08 22.23
C GLU A 29 -1.23 -2.27 21.40
N LYS A 30 -0.91 -3.39 22.07
CA LYS A 30 -0.28 -4.56 21.44
C LYS A 30 -1.04 -5.10 20.22
N HIS A 31 -2.37 -5.00 20.20
CA HIS A 31 -3.18 -5.50 19.08
C HIS A 31 -2.94 -4.73 17.78
N PHE A 32 -2.49 -3.46 17.85
CA PHE A 32 -2.16 -2.66 16.67
C PHE A 32 -0.89 -3.11 15.96
N VAL A 33 -0.05 -3.96 16.56
CA VAL A 33 1.08 -4.59 15.85
C VAL A 33 0.58 -5.43 14.67
N ASN A 34 -0.51 -6.18 14.87
CA ASN A 34 -1.11 -6.97 13.81
C ASN A 34 -1.79 -6.09 12.75
N VAL A 35 -2.45 -5.01 13.18
CA VAL A 35 -3.08 -4.03 12.28
C VAL A 35 -2.03 -3.32 11.40
N THR A 36 -0.93 -2.89 12.01
CA THR A 36 0.22 -2.27 11.31
C THR A 36 0.79 -3.24 10.28
N SER A 37 1.07 -4.48 10.70
CA SER A 37 1.54 -5.56 9.83
C SER A 37 0.60 -5.77 8.64
N ARG A 38 -0.73 -5.76 8.86
CA ARG A 38 -1.72 -5.89 7.78
C ARG A 38 -1.66 -4.70 6.81
N LYS A 39 -1.65 -3.46 7.32
CA LYS A 39 -1.61 -2.23 6.51
C LYS A 39 -0.32 -2.10 5.69
N MET A 40 0.83 -2.38 6.28
CA MET A 40 2.11 -2.40 5.55
C MET A 40 2.09 -3.41 4.40
N ARG A 41 1.48 -4.58 4.61
CA ARG A 41 1.31 -5.59 3.54
C ARG A 41 0.30 -5.17 2.48
N GLU A 42 -0.71 -4.37 2.82
CA GLU A 42 -1.65 -3.80 1.85
C GLU A 42 -0.93 -2.80 0.92
N LEU A 43 -0.10 -1.91 1.49
CA LEU A 43 0.73 -0.99 0.72
C LEU A 43 1.72 -1.72 -0.20
N ALA A 44 2.40 -2.75 0.32
CA ALA A 44 3.34 -3.53 -0.49
C ALA A 44 2.66 -4.29 -1.63
N ARG A 45 1.42 -4.79 -1.44
CA ARG A 45 0.65 -5.40 -2.54
C ARG A 45 0.38 -4.41 -3.66
N ILE A 46 0.00 -3.18 -3.32
CA ILE A 46 -0.19 -2.12 -4.33
C ILE A 46 1.12 -1.84 -5.06
N LEU A 47 2.22 -1.64 -4.33
CA LEU A 47 3.52 -1.37 -4.95
C LEU A 47 3.93 -2.49 -5.92
N VAL A 48 3.72 -3.75 -5.54
CA VAL A 48 3.97 -4.89 -6.43
C VAL A 48 3.13 -4.83 -7.70
N GLU A 49 1.84 -4.49 -7.62
CA GLU A 49 1.00 -4.34 -8.83
C GLU A 49 1.42 -3.11 -9.66
N VAL A 50 1.77 -1.98 -9.05
CA VAL A 50 2.28 -0.81 -9.76
C VAL A 50 3.56 -1.17 -10.53
N LYS A 51 4.48 -1.91 -9.92
CA LYS A 51 5.72 -2.39 -10.55
C LYS A 51 5.51 -3.32 -11.74
N LYS A 52 4.36 -3.98 -11.83
CA LYS A 52 4.01 -4.78 -13.03
C LYS A 52 3.58 -3.90 -14.20
N ILE A 53 2.98 -2.75 -13.91
CA ILE A 53 2.51 -1.80 -14.93
C ILE A 53 3.66 -0.88 -15.35
N GLU A 54 4.45 -0.41 -14.38
CA GLU A 54 5.62 0.46 -14.58
C GLU A 54 6.85 -0.16 -13.87
N PRO A 55 7.66 -0.96 -14.59
CA PRO A 55 8.83 -1.64 -14.01
C PRO A 55 9.94 -0.72 -13.50
N ASP A 56 10.00 0.53 -13.96
CA ASP A 56 11.04 1.49 -13.55
C ASP A 56 10.82 2.06 -12.15
N VAL A 57 9.62 1.89 -11.58
CA VAL A 57 9.30 2.33 -10.21
C VAL A 57 10.01 1.42 -9.20
N ARG A 58 10.87 1.98 -8.35
CA ARG A 58 11.66 1.20 -7.38
C ARG A 58 11.03 1.10 -6.00
N ASN A 59 10.33 2.13 -5.58
CA ASN A 59 9.76 2.25 -4.24
C ASN A 59 8.44 3.05 -4.26
N LEU A 60 7.72 3.02 -3.15
CA LEU A 60 6.43 3.68 -3.00
C LEU A 60 6.54 5.20 -3.14
N PHE A 61 7.64 5.81 -2.70
CA PHE A 61 7.83 7.25 -2.83
C PHE A 61 7.91 7.71 -4.29
N GLU A 62 8.65 6.98 -5.13
CA GLU A 62 8.66 7.22 -6.58
C GLU A 62 7.29 6.99 -7.21
N ALA A 63 6.60 5.91 -6.79
CA ALA A 63 5.27 5.57 -7.27
C ALA A 63 4.28 6.70 -7.00
N LEU A 64 4.33 7.36 -5.83
CA LEU A 64 3.36 8.41 -5.42
C LEU A 64 3.41 9.70 -6.24
N LYS A 65 4.30 9.82 -7.24
CA LYS A 65 4.30 10.95 -8.16
C LYS A 65 2.98 11.00 -8.95
N PRO A 66 2.37 12.19 -9.15
CA PRO A 66 1.07 12.31 -9.81
C PRO A 66 0.97 11.64 -11.19
N LYS A 67 2.08 11.59 -11.95
CA LYS A 67 2.14 10.91 -13.26
C LYS A 67 1.79 9.42 -13.21
N TYR A 68 1.85 8.79 -12.03
CA TYR A 68 1.50 7.38 -11.82
C TYR A 68 0.13 7.18 -11.18
N TYR A 69 -0.70 8.22 -11.07
CA TYR A 69 -2.03 8.12 -10.43
C TYR A 69 -2.88 7.01 -11.03
N ASP A 70 -2.98 6.93 -12.37
CA ASP A 70 -3.77 5.89 -13.04
C ASP A 70 -3.22 4.48 -12.78
N HIS A 71 -1.91 4.35 -12.58
CA HIS A 71 -1.28 3.07 -12.22
C HIS A 71 -1.74 2.60 -10.83
N PHE A 72 -1.96 3.51 -9.88
CA PHE A 72 -2.55 3.18 -8.59
C PHE A 72 -4.02 2.77 -8.69
N VAL A 73 -4.79 3.42 -9.57
CA VAL A 73 -6.20 3.06 -9.80
C VAL A 73 -6.28 1.63 -10.33
N GLU A 74 -5.47 1.30 -11.34
CA GLU A 74 -5.42 -0.05 -11.92
C GLU A 74 -4.85 -1.09 -10.94
N ALA A 75 -3.79 -0.75 -10.20
CA ALA A 75 -3.26 -1.61 -9.13
C ALA A 75 -4.30 -1.89 -8.04
N ALA A 76 -5.05 -0.87 -7.61
CA ALA A 76 -6.11 -1.02 -6.62
C ALA A 76 -7.23 -1.93 -7.12
N LYS A 77 -7.65 -1.79 -8.39
CA LYS A 77 -8.61 -2.70 -9.03
C LYS A 77 -8.11 -4.15 -9.05
N ALA A 78 -6.85 -4.35 -9.42
CA ALA A 78 -6.24 -5.68 -9.46
C ALA A 78 -6.22 -6.33 -8.07
N VAL A 79 -5.74 -5.63 -7.03
CA VAL A 79 -5.69 -6.17 -5.66
C VAL A 79 -7.10 -6.37 -5.07
N ALA A 80 -8.03 -5.47 -5.36
CA ALA A 80 -9.42 -5.58 -4.92
C ALA A 80 -10.24 -6.63 -5.72
N LYS A 81 -9.61 -7.28 -6.72
CA LYS A 81 -10.22 -8.25 -7.63
C LYS A 81 -11.50 -7.71 -8.26
N TYR A 82 -11.38 -6.57 -8.92
CA TYR A 82 -12.46 -5.96 -9.68
C TYR A 82 -12.88 -6.86 -10.85
N ASP A 83 -14.17 -7.16 -10.94
CA ASP A 83 -14.79 -7.92 -12.03
C ASP A 83 -15.35 -6.93 -13.05
N ASN A 84 -14.68 -6.82 -14.21
CA ASN A 84 -15.09 -5.93 -15.30
C ASN A 84 -16.47 -6.30 -15.88
N ASN A 85 -16.86 -7.58 -15.87
CA ASN A 85 -18.14 -8.02 -16.43
C ASN A 85 -19.31 -7.65 -15.53
N LYS A 86 -19.08 -7.62 -14.21
CA LYS A 86 -20.11 -7.33 -13.20
C LYS A 86 -20.02 -5.92 -12.62
N ASN A 87 -19.00 -5.15 -13.00
CA ASN A 87 -18.67 -3.84 -12.44
C ASN A 87 -18.64 -3.85 -10.89
N LEU A 88 -18.00 -4.86 -10.31
CA LEU A 88 -18.03 -5.11 -8.86
C LEU A 88 -16.64 -5.43 -8.30
N PHE A 89 -16.33 -4.92 -7.12
CA PHE A 89 -15.16 -5.33 -6.35
C PHE A 89 -15.48 -6.53 -5.45
N LEU A 90 -14.69 -7.60 -5.53
CA LEU A 90 -14.81 -8.72 -4.60
C LEU A 90 -14.23 -8.38 -3.21
N CYS A 91 -13.39 -7.35 -3.11
CA CYS A 91 -12.82 -6.85 -1.87
C CYS A 91 -12.98 -5.31 -1.76
N PRO A 92 -14.20 -4.78 -1.63
CA PRO A 92 -14.45 -3.33 -1.62
C PRO A 92 -13.81 -2.64 -0.41
N THR A 93 -13.79 -3.32 0.75
CA THR A 93 -13.15 -2.83 1.98
C THR A 93 -11.65 -2.59 1.80
N PHE A 94 -10.98 -3.32 0.90
CA PHE A 94 -9.57 -3.05 0.58
C PHE A 94 -9.44 -1.73 -0.18
N ALA A 95 -10.23 -1.52 -1.23
CA ALA A 95 -10.19 -0.31 -2.05
C ALA A 95 -10.48 0.97 -1.23
N LEU A 96 -11.39 0.88 -0.24
CA LEU A 96 -11.67 2.00 0.67
C LEU A 96 -10.53 2.27 1.66
N ASN A 97 -9.93 1.22 2.23
CA ASN A 97 -8.89 1.39 3.26
C ASN A 97 -7.52 1.78 2.68
N ILE A 98 -7.23 1.39 1.45
CA ILE A 98 -5.93 1.64 0.84
C ILE A 98 -5.72 3.11 0.50
N SER A 99 -6.76 3.82 0.04
CA SER A 99 -6.68 5.27 -0.25
C SER A 99 -6.29 6.08 0.98
N THR A 100 -6.84 5.74 2.15
CA THR A 100 -6.50 6.38 3.42
C THR A 100 -5.03 6.12 3.80
N SER A 101 -4.56 4.88 3.59
CA SER A 101 -3.17 4.52 3.89
C SER A 101 -2.19 5.19 2.93
N LEU A 102 -2.54 5.32 1.64
CA LEU A 102 -1.75 6.04 0.63
C LEU A 102 -1.69 7.54 0.93
N LYS A 103 -2.80 8.17 1.34
CA LYS A 103 -2.81 9.57 1.78
C LYS A 103 -1.84 9.79 2.94
N GLN A 104 -1.86 8.92 3.94
CA GLN A 104 -0.91 8.97 5.06
C GLN A 104 0.54 8.80 4.59
N CYS A 105 0.80 7.98 3.57
CA CYS A 105 2.12 7.86 2.97
C CYS A 105 2.54 9.16 2.26
N CYS A 106 1.64 9.83 1.53
CA CYS A 106 1.91 11.16 0.96
C CYS A 106 2.26 12.18 2.04
N ASP A 107 1.48 12.23 3.12
CA ASP A 107 1.75 13.14 4.24
C ASP A 107 3.14 12.89 4.85
N ILE A 108 3.54 11.62 4.99
CA ILE A 108 4.88 11.26 5.47
C ILE A 108 5.94 11.68 4.45
N ALA A 109 5.73 11.40 3.17
CA ALA A 109 6.65 11.71 2.08
C ALA A 109 6.95 13.22 1.94
N LEU A 110 6.00 14.09 2.31
CA LEU A 110 6.20 15.54 2.34
C LEU A 110 7.14 16.02 3.46
N HIS A 111 7.49 15.15 4.40
CA HIS A 111 8.31 15.47 5.58
C HIS A 111 9.58 14.61 5.70
N ILE A 112 9.94 13.86 4.65
CA ILE A 112 11.19 13.09 4.56
C ILE A 112 12.18 13.82 3.65
#